data_AF-A0A3C0R0X2-F1
#
_entry.id   AF-A0A3C0R0X2-F1
#
_cell.length_a   1.000
_cell.length_b   1.000
_cell.length_c   1.000
_cell.angle_alpha   90.00
_cell.angle_beta   90.00
_cell.angle_gamma   90.00
#
_symmetry.space_group_name_H-M   'P 1'
#
loop_
_entity.id
_entity.type
_entity.pdbx_description
1 polymer ?
#
loop_
_entity_poly.entity_id
_entity_poly.type
_entity_poly.pdbx_seq_one_letter_code
_entity_poly.pdbx_strand_id
1 'polypeptide(L)'
;MKIPLGSFTSFNITPPCAICTKEGIIHPLDDISAFYHPIRLKAQLISFYKGRIVFPIPLENQSPAKLESITISMEICSECPNYNNSWRSNITFYLDDTELATYLSLGDYGDRRGLYTPSFWGNNSSQYGMLVNIRIDNAGTFINGEKAGATTIGDLHLDGKFVTHLKIAVKDDAKYVGGINIFGKDFGDYNQDINVQLAYERTI
;
A
#
# COMPACT_ATOMS: atom_id res chain seq x y z
N MET A 1 -12.11 -7.81 3.61
CA MET A 1 -11.05 -8.82 3.38
C MET A 1 -9.69 -8.24 3.72
N LYS A 2 -8.68 -9.09 3.94
CA LYS A 2 -7.29 -8.70 4.24
C LYS A 2 -6.38 -9.23 3.14
N ILE A 3 -5.53 -8.39 2.59
CA ILE A 3 -4.57 -8.71 1.52
C ILE A 3 -3.17 -8.67 2.13
N PRO A 4 -2.51 -9.84 2.35
CA PRO A 4 -1.19 -9.89 2.97
C PRO A 4 -0.14 -9.16 2.14
N LEU A 5 0.80 -8.45 2.77
CA LEU A 5 1.87 -7.74 2.06
C LEU A 5 2.70 -8.67 1.17
N GLY A 6 2.89 -9.93 1.56
CA GLY A 6 3.61 -10.90 0.74
C GLY A 6 2.90 -11.37 -0.53
N SER A 7 1.61 -11.05 -0.69
CA SER A 7 0.76 -11.54 -1.78
C SER A 7 0.88 -10.78 -3.10
N PHE A 8 1.79 -9.79 -3.19
CA PHE A 8 2.01 -9.06 -4.42
C PHE A 8 2.35 -10.00 -5.59
N THR A 9 1.77 -9.72 -6.75
CA THR A 9 1.90 -10.54 -7.96
C THR A 9 2.90 -9.98 -8.95
N SER A 10 3.16 -8.67 -8.89
CA SER A 10 4.11 -7.99 -9.77
C SER A 10 4.72 -6.78 -9.06
N PHE A 11 5.94 -6.43 -9.45
CA PHE A 11 6.64 -5.23 -9.01
C PHE A 11 7.62 -4.76 -10.08
N ASN A 12 7.91 -3.47 -10.08
CA ASN A 12 9.01 -2.86 -10.80
C ASN A 12 9.50 -1.71 -9.94
N ILE A 13 10.55 -1.96 -9.16
CA ILE A 13 11.03 -1.04 -8.11
C ILE A 13 12.50 -0.69 -8.35
N THR A 14 12.90 0.47 -7.85
CA THR A 14 14.31 0.90 -7.81
C THR A 14 14.78 0.96 -6.36
N PRO A 15 16.00 0.47 -6.06
CA PRO A 15 16.61 0.64 -4.75
C PRO A 15 16.85 2.12 -4.37
N PRO A 16 17.05 2.45 -3.08
CA PRO A 16 17.04 1.55 -1.93
C PRO A 16 15.72 0.80 -1.74
N CYS A 17 15.79 -0.44 -1.25
CA CYS A 17 14.60 -1.28 -1.05
C CYS A 17 14.81 -2.35 0.02
N ALA A 18 13.74 -2.70 0.72
CA ALA A 18 13.76 -3.76 1.72
C ALA A 18 12.45 -4.55 1.74
N ILE A 19 12.53 -5.80 2.17
CA ILE A 19 11.37 -6.61 2.52
C ILE A 19 11.69 -7.42 3.78
N CYS A 20 10.82 -7.31 4.79
CA CYS A 20 11.05 -7.93 6.10
C CYS A 20 9.85 -8.78 6.51
N THR A 21 10.09 -9.87 7.22
CA THR A 21 9.07 -10.58 8.00
C THR A 21 9.08 -10.05 9.44
N LYS A 22 8.19 -10.58 10.28
CA LYS A 22 8.24 -10.32 11.72
C LYS A 22 9.48 -10.91 12.42
N GLU A 23 10.17 -11.86 11.79
CA GLU A 23 11.36 -12.54 12.33
C GLU A 23 12.67 -11.91 11.87
N GLY A 24 12.69 -11.21 10.73
CA GLY A 24 13.93 -10.66 10.19
C GLY A 24 13.80 -10.04 8.81
N ILE A 25 14.92 -9.51 8.33
CA ILE A 25 15.07 -9.00 6.96
C ILE A 25 15.18 -10.19 6.00
N ILE A 26 14.46 -10.13 4.88
CA ILE A 26 14.60 -11.12 3.81
C ILE A 26 15.72 -10.62 2.91
N HIS A 27 16.84 -11.35 2.87
CA HIS A 27 18.05 -10.96 2.14
C HIS A 27 18.69 -9.64 2.62
N PRO A 28 19.91 -9.30 2.14
CA PRO A 28 20.49 -7.98 2.38
C PRO A 28 19.61 -6.84 1.84
N LEU A 29 19.71 -5.67 2.46
CA LEU A 29 19.06 -4.44 1.99
C LEU A 29 19.51 -4.11 0.56
N ASP A 30 18.64 -3.42 -0.18
CA ASP A 30 18.85 -2.92 -1.54
C ASP A 30 19.00 -3.99 -2.63
N ASP A 31 18.78 -5.27 -2.28
CA ASP A 31 18.77 -6.38 -3.22
C ASP A 31 17.34 -6.70 -3.69
N ILE A 32 17.06 -6.37 -4.97
CA ILE A 32 15.78 -6.65 -5.63
C ILE A 32 15.46 -8.16 -5.61
N SER A 33 16.47 -9.05 -5.56
CA SER A 33 16.27 -10.50 -5.53
C SER A 33 15.44 -10.96 -4.32
N ALA A 34 15.45 -10.19 -3.22
CA ALA A 34 14.65 -10.40 -2.03
C ALA A 34 13.14 -10.51 -2.32
N PHE A 35 12.65 -9.75 -3.31
CA PHE A 35 11.24 -9.71 -3.71
C PHE A 35 10.80 -10.93 -4.52
N TYR A 36 11.73 -11.79 -4.95
CA TYR A 36 11.44 -13.10 -5.53
C TYR A 36 11.54 -14.24 -4.50
N HIS A 37 12.12 -13.98 -3.32
CA HIS A 37 12.40 -15.03 -2.35
C HIS A 37 11.10 -15.62 -1.77
N PRO A 38 10.96 -16.96 -1.61
CA PRO A 38 9.70 -17.58 -1.15
C PRO A 38 9.22 -17.10 0.22
N ILE A 39 10.13 -16.71 1.11
CA ILE A 39 9.80 -16.15 2.44
C ILE A 39 9.01 -14.83 2.32
N ARG A 40 9.02 -14.15 1.15
CA ARG A 40 8.25 -12.91 0.92
C ARG A 40 6.78 -13.04 1.27
N LEU A 41 6.19 -14.24 1.20
CA LEU A 41 4.81 -14.50 1.59
C LEU A 41 4.51 -14.15 3.06
N LYS A 42 5.56 -14.08 3.90
CA LYS A 42 5.50 -13.65 5.31
C LYS A 42 5.86 -12.17 5.51
N ALA A 43 5.95 -11.38 4.44
CA ALA A 43 6.34 -9.98 4.54
C ALA A 43 5.37 -9.19 5.43
N GLN A 44 5.96 -8.31 6.24
CA GLN A 44 5.31 -7.40 7.20
C GLN A 44 5.84 -5.96 7.04
N LEU A 45 6.92 -5.76 6.31
CA LEU A 45 7.36 -4.46 5.82
C LEU A 45 7.85 -4.63 4.38
N ILE A 46 7.41 -3.73 3.49
CA ILE A 46 7.95 -3.58 2.14
C ILE A 46 8.34 -2.11 1.99
N SER A 47 9.57 -1.86 1.52
CA SER A 47 10.03 -0.51 1.21
C SER A 47 10.79 -0.43 -0.10
N PHE A 48 10.66 0.71 -0.79
CA PHE A 48 11.41 1.00 -2.01
C PHE A 48 11.43 2.50 -2.31
N TYR A 49 12.46 2.97 -3.01
CA TYR A 49 12.64 4.38 -3.36
C TYR A 49 11.66 4.88 -4.43
N LYS A 50 11.50 4.13 -5.53
CA LYS A 50 10.54 4.47 -6.59
C LYS A 50 10.13 3.27 -7.42
N GLY A 51 9.10 3.45 -8.24
CA GLY A 51 8.50 2.39 -9.04
C GLY A 51 7.16 1.95 -8.47
N ARG A 52 6.81 0.68 -8.59
CA ARG A 52 5.48 0.16 -8.24
C ARG A 52 5.49 -1.27 -7.72
N ILE A 53 4.47 -1.58 -6.92
CA ILE A 53 4.12 -2.93 -6.48
C ILE A 53 2.61 -3.16 -6.67
N VAL A 54 2.22 -4.40 -6.98
CA VAL A 54 0.86 -4.74 -7.42
C VAL A 54 0.27 -5.88 -6.58
N PHE A 55 -0.92 -5.66 -6.03
CA PHE A 55 -1.66 -6.58 -5.17
C PHE A 55 -2.98 -7.00 -5.83
N PRO A 56 -3.31 -8.31 -5.86
CA PRO A 56 -4.59 -8.77 -6.33
C PRO A 56 -5.68 -8.50 -5.27
N ILE A 57 -6.80 -7.94 -5.70
CA ILE A 57 -8.02 -7.79 -4.92
C ILE A 57 -9.08 -8.70 -5.54
N PRO A 58 -9.45 -9.81 -4.88
CA PRO A 58 -10.58 -10.63 -5.29
C PRO A 58 -11.87 -9.82 -5.26
N LEU A 59 -12.68 -9.94 -6.30
CA LEU A 59 -14.01 -9.37 -6.36
C LEU A 59 -15.05 -10.46 -6.15
N GLU A 60 -16.10 -10.14 -5.41
CA GLU A 60 -17.27 -11.01 -5.35
C GLU A 60 -18.10 -10.79 -6.61
N ASN A 61 -18.09 -11.77 -7.51
CA ASN A 61 -18.91 -11.76 -8.72
C ASN A 61 -20.28 -12.41 -8.43
N GLN A 62 -21.01 -11.83 -7.47
CA GLN A 62 -22.36 -12.29 -7.15
C GLN A 62 -23.36 -11.50 -8.00
N SER A 63 -23.63 -11.95 -9.22
CA SER A 63 -24.77 -11.42 -9.98
C SER A 63 -26.06 -11.67 -9.19
N PRO A 64 -26.96 -10.67 -8.99
CA PRO A 64 -27.03 -9.35 -9.63
C PRO A 64 -26.46 -8.17 -8.80
N ALA A 65 -25.67 -8.40 -7.75
CA ALA A 65 -25.20 -7.36 -6.85
C ALA A 65 -24.19 -6.41 -7.54
N LYS A 66 -24.53 -5.12 -7.59
CA LYS A 66 -23.69 -4.06 -8.18
C LYS A 66 -22.72 -3.52 -7.13
N LEU A 67 -21.43 -3.41 -7.48
CA LEU A 67 -20.42 -2.81 -6.60
C LEU A 67 -20.63 -1.28 -6.52
N GLU A 68 -20.87 -0.76 -5.32
CA GLU A 68 -21.12 0.67 -5.07
C GLU A 68 -19.87 1.42 -4.64
N SER A 69 -19.01 0.76 -3.86
CA SER A 69 -17.76 1.36 -3.42
C SER A 69 -16.70 0.34 -3.05
N ILE A 70 -15.44 0.77 -3.17
CA ILE A 70 -14.26 0.07 -2.68
C ILE A 70 -13.60 0.97 -1.65
N THR A 71 -13.32 0.45 -0.46
CA THR A 71 -12.50 1.12 0.54
C THR A 71 -11.24 0.29 0.81
N ILE A 72 -10.07 0.90 0.72
CA ILE A 72 -8.76 0.29 0.92
C ILE A 72 -8.06 1.04 2.05
N SER A 73 -7.62 0.33 3.09
CA SER A 73 -6.82 0.93 4.16
C SER A 73 -5.48 0.23 4.33
N MET A 74 -4.44 1.02 4.59
CA MET A 74 -3.08 0.54 4.77
C MET A 74 -2.27 1.55 5.59
N GLU A 75 -1.29 1.07 6.35
CA GLU A 75 -0.31 1.93 7.02
C GLU A 75 0.89 2.16 6.07
N ILE A 76 1.19 3.42 5.78
CA ILE A 76 2.28 3.82 4.88
C ILE A 76 2.98 5.10 5.33
N CYS A 77 4.24 5.27 4.95
CA CYS A 77 4.95 6.55 5.04
C CYS A 77 6.03 6.64 3.94
N SER A 78 6.80 7.74 3.94
CA SER A 78 7.93 7.90 3.03
C SER A 78 9.08 6.97 3.45
N GLU A 79 10.09 6.81 2.59
CA GLU A 79 11.30 6.03 2.88
C GLU A 79 12.55 6.86 2.60
N CYS A 80 13.48 6.88 3.55
CA CYS A 80 14.81 7.43 3.39
C CYS A 80 15.83 6.65 4.25
N PRO A 81 17.14 6.85 4.01
CA PRO A 81 18.14 6.31 4.91
C PRO A 81 17.93 6.79 6.35
N ASN A 82 17.83 5.84 7.27
CA ASN A 82 17.39 6.04 8.65
C ASN A 82 15.90 6.41 8.76
N TYR A 83 15.61 7.62 9.23
CA TYR A 83 14.28 8.23 9.21
C TYR A 83 14.43 9.74 9.13
N ASN A 84 13.39 10.41 8.65
CA ASN A 84 13.27 11.87 8.66
C ASN A 84 11.80 12.23 8.61
N ASN A 85 11.26 12.71 9.73
CA ASN A 85 9.84 13.04 9.90
C ASN A 85 9.34 14.17 8.98
N SER A 86 10.23 14.82 8.22
CA SER A 86 9.91 15.84 7.21
C SER A 86 10.23 15.40 5.77
N TRP A 87 10.58 14.13 5.55
CA TRP A 87 10.87 13.58 4.23
C TRP A 87 9.59 13.24 3.47
N ARG A 88 9.25 14.05 2.46
CA ARG A 88 7.99 13.93 1.74
C ARG A 88 8.06 12.94 0.60
N SER A 89 6.95 12.27 0.34
CA SER A 89 6.79 11.40 -0.83
C SER A 89 5.39 11.47 -1.39
N ASN A 90 5.29 11.56 -2.73
CA ASN A 90 4.04 11.44 -3.46
C ASN A 90 3.81 9.98 -3.85
N ILE A 91 2.83 9.37 -3.19
CA ILE A 91 2.46 7.96 -3.36
C ILE A 91 1.15 7.91 -4.15
N THR A 92 1.18 7.37 -5.35
CA THR A 92 0.03 7.27 -6.24
C THR A 92 -0.57 5.88 -6.23
N PHE A 93 -1.90 5.83 -6.16
CA PHE A 93 -2.67 4.60 -6.20
C PHE A 93 -3.39 4.44 -7.53
N TYR A 94 -3.43 3.21 -7.99
CA TYR A 94 -4.13 2.80 -9.19
C TYR A 94 -4.97 1.56 -8.88
N LEU A 95 -6.06 1.41 -9.61
CA LEU A 95 -6.74 0.13 -9.74
C LEU A 95 -6.68 -0.31 -11.20
N ASP A 96 -6.14 -1.51 -11.43
CA ASP A 96 -5.66 -1.95 -12.73
C ASP A 96 -4.73 -0.88 -13.36
N ASP A 97 -5.15 -0.22 -14.43
CA ASP A 97 -4.41 0.86 -15.08
C ASP A 97 -5.04 2.26 -14.90
N THR A 98 -6.12 2.36 -14.12
CA THR A 98 -6.78 3.63 -13.83
C THR A 98 -6.19 4.28 -12.59
N GLU A 99 -5.69 5.51 -12.73
CA GLU A 99 -5.19 6.31 -11.60
C GLU A 99 -6.35 6.73 -10.70
N LEU A 100 -6.20 6.54 -9.39
CA LEU A 100 -7.22 6.88 -8.41
C LEU A 100 -6.95 8.26 -7.81
N ALA A 101 -5.80 8.38 -7.13
CA ALA A 101 -5.38 9.58 -6.42
C ALA A 101 -3.91 9.47 -6.00
N THR A 102 -3.32 10.60 -5.60
CA THR A 102 -1.98 10.66 -5.01
C THR A 102 -2.05 11.15 -3.57
N TYR A 103 -1.53 10.36 -2.64
CA TYR A 103 -1.30 10.74 -1.25
C TYR A 103 0.05 11.44 -1.09
N LEU A 104 0.08 12.53 -0.34
CA LEU A 104 1.32 13.15 0.10
C LEU A 104 1.66 12.66 1.50
N SER A 105 2.62 11.74 1.59
CA SER A 105 3.27 11.43 2.86
C SER A 105 4.16 12.61 3.28
N LEU A 106 4.08 12.99 4.55
CA LEU A 106 4.80 14.14 5.09
C LEU A 106 6.19 13.80 5.65
N GLY A 107 6.45 12.52 5.92
CA GLY A 107 7.66 12.08 6.58
C GLY A 107 7.92 10.58 6.45
N ASP A 108 9.15 10.22 6.81
CA ASP A 108 9.57 8.88 7.18
C ASP A 108 9.74 8.87 8.70
N TYR A 109 8.88 8.14 9.42
CA TYR A 109 8.72 8.30 10.87
C TYR A 109 9.47 7.24 11.65
N GLY A 110 10.44 7.67 12.46
CA GLY A 110 11.25 6.77 13.31
C GLY A 110 11.65 7.37 14.66
N ASP A 111 11.10 8.53 15.02
CA ASP A 111 11.37 9.25 16.27
C ASP A 111 10.84 8.54 17.53
N ARG A 112 9.97 7.55 17.36
CA ARG A 112 9.57 6.61 18.40
C ARG A 112 9.38 5.21 17.83
N ARG A 113 9.37 4.23 18.72
CA ARG A 113 9.04 2.85 18.39
C ARG A 113 7.58 2.73 17.89
N GLY A 114 7.40 1.96 16.82
CA GLY A 114 6.08 1.51 16.37
C GLY A 114 5.53 0.46 17.33
N LEU A 115 4.21 0.44 17.53
CA LEU A 115 3.56 -0.44 18.50
C LEU A 115 3.78 -1.93 18.22
N TYR A 116 3.87 -2.31 16.94
CA TYR A 116 4.03 -3.68 16.48
C TYR A 116 5.41 -3.95 15.87
N THR A 117 6.26 -2.92 15.74
CA THR A 117 7.56 -3.02 15.06
C THR A 117 8.53 -3.97 15.78
N PRO A 118 8.95 -5.10 15.15
CA PRO A 118 9.71 -6.17 15.80
C PRO A 118 11.09 -5.75 16.30
N SER A 119 11.49 -6.20 17.49
CA SER A 119 12.71 -5.74 18.20
C SER A 119 14.03 -5.87 17.43
N PHE A 120 14.12 -6.73 16.41
CA PHE A 120 15.30 -6.84 15.56
C PHE A 120 15.48 -5.60 14.66
N TRP A 121 14.39 -4.91 14.34
CA TRP A 121 14.42 -3.71 13.50
C TRP A 121 15.04 -2.55 14.26
N GLY A 122 16.06 -1.92 13.68
CA GLY A 122 16.85 -0.89 14.36
C GLY A 122 16.02 0.36 14.69
N ASN A 123 16.31 1.01 15.82
CA ASN A 123 15.62 2.24 16.23
C ASN A 123 15.94 3.46 15.35
N ASN A 124 16.97 3.37 14.51
CA ASN A 124 17.30 4.42 13.56
C ASN A 124 16.54 4.29 12.23
N SER A 125 15.70 3.28 12.05
CA SER A 125 14.93 3.05 10.83
C SER A 125 13.48 3.51 10.98
N SER A 126 12.75 3.65 9.87
CA SER A 126 11.29 3.84 9.86
C SER A 126 10.59 2.86 10.81
N GLN A 127 9.83 3.40 11.75
CA GLN A 127 9.18 2.65 12.81
C GLN A 127 7.67 2.51 12.61
N TYR A 128 7.02 3.49 11.98
CA TYR A 128 5.58 3.52 11.78
C TYR A 128 5.20 4.38 10.57
N GLY A 129 3.94 4.27 10.17
CA GLY A 129 3.33 5.08 9.13
C GLY A 129 2.03 5.74 9.56
N MET A 130 1.38 6.40 8.61
CA MET A 130 0.03 6.92 8.78
C MET A 130 -0.96 5.92 8.20
N LEU A 131 -2.09 5.72 8.89
CA LEU A 131 -3.19 4.97 8.30
C LEU A 131 -3.84 5.80 7.19
N VAL A 132 -3.73 5.31 5.96
CA VAL A 132 -4.32 5.92 4.78
C VAL A 132 -5.52 5.11 4.35
N ASN A 133 -6.66 5.78 4.19
CA ASN A 133 -7.93 5.20 3.75
C ASN A 133 -8.30 5.78 2.39
N ILE A 134 -8.33 4.94 1.35
CA ILE A 134 -8.74 5.29 -0.01
C ILE A 134 -10.14 4.75 -0.22
N ARG A 135 -11.09 5.61 -0.55
CA ARG A 135 -12.46 5.22 -0.90
C ARG A 135 -12.76 5.64 -2.33
N ILE A 136 -13.27 4.72 -3.13
CA ILE A 136 -13.75 4.96 -4.49
C ILE A 136 -15.25 4.67 -4.51
N ASP A 137 -16.06 5.63 -4.93
CA ASP A 137 -17.51 5.46 -5.10
C ASP A 137 -18.02 6.25 -6.31
N ASN A 138 -19.34 6.39 -6.44
CA ASN A 138 -19.97 7.12 -7.55
C ASN A 138 -19.66 8.63 -7.57
N ALA A 139 -19.16 9.21 -6.48
CA ALA A 139 -18.83 10.65 -6.40
C ALA A 139 -17.36 10.95 -6.69
N GLY A 140 -16.49 9.94 -6.69
CA GLY A 140 -15.07 10.04 -7.02
C GLY A 140 -14.18 9.20 -6.11
N THR A 141 -12.92 9.61 -6.02
CA THR A 141 -11.91 8.99 -5.15
C THR A 141 -11.56 9.92 -4.01
N PHE A 142 -11.52 9.37 -2.79
CA PHE A 142 -11.27 10.08 -1.55
C PHE A 142 -10.09 9.47 -0.81
N ILE A 143 -9.27 10.31 -0.18
CA ILE A 143 -8.22 9.88 0.74
C ILE A 143 -8.55 10.49 2.11
N ASN A 144 -8.67 9.64 3.13
CA ASN A 144 -8.99 10.04 4.51
C ASN A 144 -10.25 10.92 4.63
N GLY A 145 -11.24 10.67 3.76
CA GLY A 145 -12.52 11.39 3.72
C GLY A 145 -12.52 12.66 2.85
N GLU A 146 -11.36 13.12 2.37
CA GLU A 146 -11.25 14.28 1.49
C GLU A 146 -11.19 13.85 0.02
N LYS A 147 -11.88 14.55 -0.87
CA LYS A 147 -11.89 14.23 -2.30
C LYS A 147 -10.49 14.49 -2.88
N ALA A 148 -9.88 13.44 -3.41
CA ALA A 148 -8.50 13.44 -3.90
C ALA A 148 -8.38 13.11 -5.40
N GLY A 149 -9.43 12.55 -6.00
CA GLY A 149 -9.49 12.22 -7.41
C GLY A 149 -10.91 12.25 -7.97
N ALA A 150 -11.02 12.35 -9.29
CA ALA A 150 -12.30 12.34 -9.99
C ALA A 150 -12.78 10.92 -10.36
N THR A 151 -11.87 9.95 -10.41
CA THR A 151 -12.16 8.55 -10.76
C THR A 151 -13.23 7.96 -9.85
N THR A 152 -14.28 7.43 -10.47
CA THR A 152 -15.43 6.81 -9.82
C THR A 152 -15.38 5.29 -9.94
N ILE A 153 -16.27 4.60 -9.20
CA ILE A 153 -16.41 3.13 -9.33
C ILE A 153 -16.80 2.70 -10.76
N GLY A 154 -17.55 3.53 -11.50
CA GLY A 154 -17.97 3.26 -12.87
C GLY A 154 -16.81 3.29 -13.88
N ASP A 155 -15.82 4.15 -13.65
CA ASP A 155 -14.64 4.30 -14.53
C ASP A 155 -13.70 3.09 -14.46
N LEU A 156 -13.87 2.22 -13.45
CA LEU A 156 -13.02 1.06 -13.21
C LEU A 156 -13.44 -0.18 -14.03
N HIS A 157 -14.65 -0.15 -14.63
CA HIS A 157 -15.18 -1.21 -15.48
C HIS A 157 -14.96 -2.63 -14.88
N LEU A 158 -15.42 -2.82 -13.64
CA LEU A 158 -15.18 -4.04 -12.85
C LEU A 158 -16.23 -5.14 -13.06
N ASP A 159 -17.30 -4.84 -13.79
CA ASP A 159 -18.39 -5.79 -14.02
C ASP A 159 -17.89 -7.08 -14.67
N GLY A 160 -18.26 -8.22 -14.10
CA GLY A 160 -17.86 -9.54 -14.57
C GLY A 160 -16.40 -9.94 -14.28
N LYS A 161 -15.59 -9.07 -13.66
CA LYS A 161 -14.23 -9.43 -13.22
C LYS A 161 -14.28 -10.21 -11.91
N PHE A 162 -13.37 -11.18 -11.78
CA PHE A 162 -13.14 -11.92 -10.51
C PHE A 162 -12.01 -11.33 -9.67
N VAL A 163 -11.17 -10.51 -10.28
CA VAL A 163 -10.02 -9.88 -9.64
C VAL A 163 -9.75 -8.53 -10.28
N THR A 164 -9.29 -7.59 -9.48
CA THR A 164 -8.72 -6.32 -9.92
C THR A 164 -7.41 -6.10 -9.17
N HIS A 165 -6.55 -5.21 -9.65
CA HIS A 165 -5.20 -5.06 -9.12
C HIS A 165 -4.97 -3.68 -8.51
N LEU A 166 -4.77 -3.63 -7.19
CA LEU A 166 -4.26 -2.42 -6.54
C LEU A 166 -2.79 -2.27 -6.88
N LYS A 167 -2.43 -1.14 -7.50
CA LYS A 167 -1.04 -0.76 -7.76
C LYS A 167 -0.70 0.46 -6.91
N ILE A 168 0.38 0.35 -6.14
CA ILE A 168 0.92 1.40 -5.28
C ILE A 168 2.25 1.82 -5.88
N ALA A 169 2.43 3.12 -6.13
CA ALA A 169 3.58 3.61 -6.87
C ALA A 169 4.14 4.92 -6.32
N VAL A 170 5.43 5.12 -6.50
CA VAL A 170 6.11 6.42 -6.44
C VAL A 170 6.63 6.69 -7.84
N LYS A 171 6.03 7.67 -8.54
CA LYS A 171 6.35 7.94 -9.95
C LYS A 171 7.71 8.62 -10.10
N ASP A 172 8.35 8.41 -11.24
CA ASP A 172 9.62 9.07 -11.57
C ASP A 172 9.50 10.59 -11.67
N ASP A 173 8.33 11.07 -12.10
CA ASP A 173 8.01 12.49 -12.32
C ASP A 173 7.18 13.10 -11.18
N ALA A 174 7.07 12.40 -10.04
CA ALA A 174 6.34 12.90 -8.89
C ALA A 174 7.03 14.14 -8.30
N LYS A 175 6.23 15.08 -7.77
CA LYS A 175 6.77 16.31 -7.16
C LYS A 175 7.76 16.03 -6.02
N TYR A 176 7.48 15.01 -5.21
CA TYR A 176 8.37 14.49 -4.18
C TYR A 176 8.59 12.99 -4.42
N VAL A 177 9.79 12.62 -4.86
CA VAL A 177 10.22 11.22 -5.01
C VAL A 177 10.96 10.83 -3.74
N GLY A 178 10.21 10.37 -2.73
CA GLY A 178 10.75 10.15 -1.38
C GLY A 178 10.53 8.74 -0.85
N GLY A 179 10.45 7.74 -1.73
CA GLY A 179 10.26 6.37 -1.31
C GLY A 179 8.90 6.08 -0.68
N ILE A 180 8.72 4.82 -0.32
CA ILE A 180 7.55 4.36 0.41
C ILE A 180 7.94 3.21 1.34
N ASN A 181 7.39 3.25 2.55
CA ASN A 181 7.26 2.10 3.44
C ASN A 181 5.78 1.67 3.46
N ILE A 182 5.53 0.37 3.34
CA ILE A 182 4.21 -0.26 3.49
C ILE A 182 4.30 -1.25 4.65
N PHE A 183 3.50 -1.02 5.68
CA PHE A 183 3.50 -1.79 6.92
C PHE A 183 2.37 -2.82 6.92
N GLY A 184 2.68 -4.02 7.38
CA GLY A 184 1.74 -5.12 7.61
C GLY A 184 1.41 -5.26 9.10
N LYS A 185 0.53 -6.21 9.42
CA LYS A 185 -0.08 -6.33 10.75
C LYS A 185 0.88 -6.50 11.95
N ASP A 186 2.08 -7.00 11.71
CA ASP A 186 3.12 -7.26 12.71
C ASP A 186 4.28 -6.23 12.57
N PHE A 187 3.99 -5.03 12.06
CA PHE A 187 4.92 -3.91 11.91
C PHE A 187 4.17 -2.58 12.01
N GLY A 188 4.84 -1.49 12.37
CA GLY A 188 4.21 -0.18 12.45
C GLY A 188 3.31 -0.02 13.68
N ASP A 189 2.26 0.79 13.54
CA ASP A 189 1.31 1.12 14.60
C ASP A 189 -0.07 0.48 14.44
N TYR A 190 -0.35 -0.13 13.28
CA TYR A 190 -1.66 -0.70 12.99
C TYR A 190 -1.56 -2.20 12.74
N ASN A 191 -2.31 -3.00 13.53
CA ASN A 191 -2.42 -4.44 13.34
C ASN A 191 -3.32 -4.80 12.13
N GLN A 192 -2.89 -4.41 10.93
CA GLN A 192 -3.53 -4.75 9.67
C GLN A 192 -2.51 -4.90 8.53
N ASP A 193 -2.80 -5.80 7.60
CA ASP A 193 -2.18 -5.74 6.27
C ASP A 193 -2.94 -4.69 5.42
N ILE A 194 -2.97 -4.84 4.10
CA ILE A 194 -3.87 -4.04 3.27
C ILE A 194 -5.29 -4.55 3.47
N ASN A 195 -6.15 -3.76 4.10
CA ASN A 195 -7.55 -4.11 4.28
C ASN A 195 -8.37 -3.57 3.12
N VAL A 196 -9.29 -4.38 2.60
CA VAL A 196 -10.20 -3.99 1.52
C VAL A 196 -11.63 -4.29 1.93
N GLN A 197 -12.53 -3.33 1.76
CA GLN A 197 -13.96 -3.48 1.92
C GLN A 197 -14.63 -3.19 0.58
N LEU A 198 -15.44 -4.14 0.13
CA LEU A 198 -16.29 -4.00 -1.05
C LEU A 198 -17.72 -3.82 -0.55
N ALA A 199 -18.39 -2.75 -0.95
CA ALA A 199 -19.80 -2.53 -0.64
C ALA A 199 -20.61 -2.75 -1.90
N TYR A 200 -21.54 -3.70 -1.84
CA TYR A 200 -22.45 -4.01 -2.93
C TYR A 200 -23.85 -3.50 -2.59
N GLU A 201 -24.58 -3.07 -3.62
CA GLU A 201 -26.00 -2.74 -3.52
C GLU A 201 -26.76 -3.95 -2.96
N ARG A 202 -27.61 -3.72 -1.96
CA ARG A 202 -28.47 -4.78 -1.43
C ARG A 202 -29.60 -5.01 -2.41
N THR A 203 -29.60 -6.15 -3.10
CA THR A 203 -30.79 -6.64 -3.78
C THR A 203 -31.82 -7.02 -2.71
N ILE A 204 -32.93 -6.28 -2.63
CA ILE A 204 -34.12 -6.62 -1.83
C ILE A 204 -34.94 -7.67 -2.59
#